data_AF-W2T5A8-F1
#
_entry.id   AF-W2T5A8-F1
#
_cell.length_a   1.000
_cell.length_b   1.000
_cell.length_c   1.000
_cell.angle_alpha   90.00
_cell.angle_beta   90.00
_cell.angle_gamma   90.00
#
_symmetry.space_group_name_H-M   'P 1'
#
loop_
_entity.id
_entity.type
_entity.pdbx_description
1 polymer ?
#
loop_
_entity_poly.entity_id
_entity_poly.type
_entity_poly.pdbx_seq_one_letter_code
_entity_poly.pdbx_strand_id
1 'polypeptide(L)' 'MELASSPTRIIFVAYAPTSSCEEEEVEAFYMDLERFYREDHAFYKVIIGDFNAKAGPKRTHEELHIRVA' A
#
# COMPACT_ATOMS: atom_id res chain seq x y z
N MET A 1 11.09 33.10 -14.35
CA MET A 1 10.74 31.87 -15.08
C MET A 1 10.94 30.72 -14.12
N GLU A 2 9.87 30.26 -13.46
CA GLU A 2 9.95 28.96 -12.80
C GLU A 2 9.81 27.90 -13.89
N LEU A 3 10.86 27.10 -14.09
CA LEU A 3 10.69 25.83 -14.77
C LEU A 3 9.77 25.03 -13.87
N ALA A 4 8.53 24.78 -14.31
CA ALA A 4 7.58 23.97 -13.56
C ALA A 4 8.27 22.66 -13.16
N SER A 5 8.55 22.52 -11.86
CA SER A 5 9.15 21.32 -11.30
C SER A 5 8.19 20.18 -11.59
N SER A 6 8.65 19.16 -12.33
CA SER A 6 7.82 17.99 -12.58
C SER A 6 7.43 17.38 -11.23
N PRO A 7 6.14 17.07 -10.97
CA PRO A 7 5.73 16.55 -9.68
C PRO A 7 6.49 15.26 -9.39
N THR A 8 7.32 15.27 -8.33
CA THR A 8 8.08 14.10 -7.91
C THR A 8 7.11 12.96 -7.59
N ARG A 9 7.30 11.82 -8.24
CA ARG A 9 6.55 10.58 -7.99
C ARG A 9 7.52 9.56 -7.44
N ILE A 10 7.16 8.92 -6.32
CA ILE A 10 7.99 7.89 -5.69
C ILE A 10 7.25 6.56 -5.74
N ILE A 11 7.95 5.54 -6.20
CA ILE A 11 7.46 4.16 -6.24
C ILE A 11 8.34 3.35 -5.30
N PHE A 12 7.73 2.77 -4.28
CA PHE A 12 8.38 1.83 -3.37
C PHE A 12 7.97 0.41 -3.76
N VAL A 13 8.96 -0.48 -3.78
CA VAL A 13 8.74 -1.92 -3.94
C VAL A 13 9.08 -2.57 -2.61
N ALA A 14 8.14 -3.31 -2.04
CA ALA A 14 8.31 -4.00 -0.76
C ALA A 14 7.91 -5.47 -0.88
N TYR A 15 8.50 -6.32 -0.04
CA TYR A 15 8.09 -7.71 0.11
C TYR A 15 7.79 -7.93 1.59
N ALA A 16 6.58 -8.40 1.89
CA ALA A 16 6.23 -8.70 3.27
C ALA A 16 7.09 -9.83 3.82
N PRO A 17 7.35 -9.80 5.14
CA PRO A 17 7.96 -10.92 5.83
C PRO A 17 7.18 -12.22 5.58
N THR A 18 7.91 -13.33 5.60
CA THR A 18 7.33 -14.66 5.42
C THR A 18 6.58 -15.09 6.67
N SER A 19 5.71 -16.09 6.55
CA SER A 19 4.94 -16.61 7.69
C SER A 19 5.80 -17.28 8.77
N SER A 20 7.10 -17.50 8.54
CA SER A 20 8.03 -18.02 9.53
C SER A 20 8.76 -16.92 10.33
N CYS A 21 8.52 -15.65 10.01
CA CYS A 21 9.07 -14.52 10.77
C CYS A 21 8.29 -14.34 12.08
N GLU A 22 8.98 -13.87 13.11
CA GLU A 22 8.36 -13.53 14.40
C GLU A 22 7.42 -12.32 14.26
N GLU A 23 6.43 -12.21 15.14
CA GLU A 23 5.42 -11.15 15.06
C GLU A 23 6.05 -9.75 15.17
N GLU A 24 7.10 -9.61 16.00
CA GLU A 24 7.85 -8.36 16.15
C GLU A 24 8.55 -7.93 14.86
N GLU A 25 9.07 -8.88 14.06
CA GLU A 25 9.70 -8.59 12.77
C GLU A 25 8.65 -8.12 11.75
N VAL A 26 7.45 -8.71 11.81
CA VAL A 26 6.31 -8.32 10.97
C VAL A 26 5.84 -6.92 11.33
N GLU A 27 5.67 -6.62 12.61
CA GLU A 27 5.25 -5.30 13.09
C GLU A 27 6.30 -4.24 12.73
N ALA A 28 7.59 -4.50 12.98
CA ALA A 28 8.68 -3.59 12.63
C ALA A 28 8.69 -3.27 11.14
N PHE A 29 8.48 -4.26 10.26
CA PHE A 29 8.40 -4.04 8.82
C PHE A 29 7.29 -3.06 8.43
N TYR A 30 6.07 -3.23 8.97
CA TYR A 30 4.96 -2.34 8.65
C TYR A 30 5.11 -0.94 9.27
N MET A 31 5.72 -0.83 10.45
CA MET A 31 6.06 0.45 11.07
C MET A 31 7.08 1.23 10.23
N ASP A 32 8.13 0.55 9.77
CA ASP A 32 9.14 1.17 8.92
C ASP A 32 8.55 1.59 7.57
N LEU A 33 7.74 0.73 6.94
CA LEU A 33 7.06 1.04 5.68
C LEU A 33 6.14 2.27 5.82
N GLU A 34 5.42 2.38 6.94
CA GLU A 34 4.58 3.54 7.24
C GLU A 34 5.43 4.81 7.41
N ARG A 35 6.55 4.72 8.14
CA ARG A 35 7.48 5.85 8.31
C ARG A 35 8.02 6.33 6.96
N PHE A 36 8.49 5.41 6.10
CA PHE A 36 8.96 5.74 4.75
C PHE A 36 7.85 6.40 3.90
N TYR A 37 6.61 5.90 3.99
CA TYR A 37 5.48 6.52 3.29
C TYR A 37 5.18 7.94 3.81
N ARG A 38 5.54 8.31 5.04
CA ARG A 38 5.31 9.65 5.58
C ARG A 38 6.48 10.62 5.34
N GLU A 39 7.72 10.14 5.31
CA GLU A 39 8.93 10.98 5.27
C GLU A 39 9.06 11.84 4.00
N ASP A 40 8.81 11.30 2.81
CA ASP A 40 9.01 12.08 1.58
C ASP A 40 7.87 13.07 1.26
N HIS A 41 8.19 14.20 0.62
CA HIS A 41 7.19 15.12 0.07
C HIS A 41 7.05 14.92 -1.45
N ALA A 42 6.44 13.80 -1.84
CA ALA A 42 6.14 13.47 -3.23
C ALA A 42 4.66 13.71 -3.57
N PHE A 43 4.38 14.12 -4.81
CA PHE A 43 3.02 14.39 -5.29
C PHE A 43 2.18 13.12 -5.39
N TYR A 44 2.80 11.99 -5.75
CA TYR A 44 2.22 10.66 -5.64
C TYR A 44 3.24 9.69 -5.06
N LYS A 45 2.79 8.90 -4.07
CA LYS A 45 3.52 7.78 -3.51
C LYS A 45 2.75 6.50 -3.78
N VAL A 46 3.43 5.51 -4.33
CA VAL A 46 2.84 4.20 -4.59
C VAL A 46 3.71 3.14 -3.94
N ILE A 47 3.11 2.25 -3.17
CA ILE A 47 3.77 1.06 -2.65
C ILE A 47 3.20 -0.14 -3.39
N ILE A 48 4.07 -0.90 -4.04
CA ILE A 48 3.74 -2.15 -4.73
C ILE A 48 4.57 -3.28 -4.13
N GLY A 49 4.02 -4.49 -4.11
CA GLY A 49 4.70 -5.58 -3.43
C GLY A 49 3.84 -6.80 -3.22
N ASP A 50 4.49 -7.91 -2.91
CA ASP A 50 3.82 -9.08 -2.37
C ASP A 50 3.70 -8.91 -0.85
N PHE A 51 2.48 -8.62 -0.39
CA PHE A 51 2.19 -8.41 1.03
C PHE A 51 1.73 -9.67 1.75
N ASN A 52 1.70 -10.83 1.07
CA ASN A 52 1.16 -12.08 1.62
C ASN A 52 -0.24 -11.90 2.24
N ALA A 53 -1.04 -10.96 1.70
CA ALA A 53 -2.33 -10.59 2.25
C ALA A 53 -3.31 -11.77 2.14
N LYS A 54 -3.90 -12.15 3.27
CA LYS A 54 -4.95 -13.18 3.29
C LYS A 54 -6.26 -12.57 2.82
N ALA A 55 -6.78 -13.04 1.70
CA ALA A 55 -8.14 -12.72 1.31
C ALA A 55 -9.12 -13.29 2.35
N GLY A 56 -9.99 -12.44 2.89
CA GLY A 56 -11.08 -12.91 3.73
C GLY A 56 -12.08 -13.77 2.93
N PRO A 57 -13.07 -14.39 3.60
CA PRO A 57 -14.13 -15.13 2.92
C PRO A 57 -14.76 -14.28 1.81
N LYS A 58 -14.97 -14.88 0.64
CA LYS A 58 -15.67 -14.22 -0.46
C LYS A 58 -17.06 -13.82 0.04
N ARG A 59 -17.31 -12.51 0.15
CA ARG A 59 -18.67 -11.99 0.34
C ARG A 59 -19.47 -12.42 -0.90
N THR A 60 -20.51 -13.22 -0.71
CA THR A 60 -21.48 -13.49 -1.77
C THR A 60 -22.21 -12.18 -2.03
N HIS A 61 -22.15 -11.74 -3.28
CA HIS A 61 -22.80 -10.51 -3.72
C HIS A 61 -24.32 -10.75 -3.74
N GLU A 62 -25.01 -10.46 -2.65
CA GLU A 62 -26.45 -10.15 -2.75
C GLU A 62 -26.54 -8.94 -3.68
N GLU A 63 -27.29 -9.09 -4.77
CA GLU A 63 -27.32 -8.16 -5.90
C GLU A 63 -27.42 -6.70 -5.46
N LEU A 64 -26.30 -5.97 -5.54
CA LEU A 64 -26.32 -4.51 -5.62
C LEU A 64 -26.96 -4.12 -6.95
N HIS A 65 -28.29 -4.16 -7.00
CA HIS A 65 -29.07 -3.54 -8.04
C HIS A 65 -28.94 -2.02 -7.92
N ILE A 66 -27.89 -1.48 -8.53
CA ILE A 66 -27.80 -0.05 -8.79
C ILE A 66 -28.87 0.26 -9.84
N ARG A 67 -30.05 0.68 -9.37
CA ARG A 67 -31.05 1.32 -10.23
C ARG A 67 -30.56 2.71 -10.54
N VAL A 68 -30.02 2.87 -11.75
CA VAL A 68 -29.86 4.18 -12.36
C VAL A 68 -31.26 4.63 -12.80
N ALA A 69 -31.73 5.73 -12.21
CA ALA A 69 -32.91 6.45 -12.68
C ALA A 69 -32.50 7.48 -13.73
#